data_AF-A0A4R0IXM4-F1
#
_entry.id   AF-A0A4R0IXM4-F1
#
_cell.length_a   1.000
_cell.length_b   1.000
_cell.length_c   1.000
_cell.angle_alpha   90.00
_cell.angle_beta   90.00
_cell.angle_gamma   90.00
#
_symmetry.space_group_name_H-M   'P 1'
#
loop_
_entity.id
_entity.type
_entity.pdbx_description
1 polymer ?
#
loop_
_entity_poly.entity_id
_entity_poly.type
_entity_poly.pdbx_seq_one_letter_code
_entity_poly.pdbx_strand_id
1 'polypeptide(L)'
;MLDWCASLPAAPEPPADRDRLSYTSGSTGTSQGRDVPDWLAARLRGQYSPAGDNPPVIGIDYVPLSHIYGREMAIGTIMQGGASYFVANSDMSTLFEDIALVRLTELQLVPRICDMICQRFLSEADASATHSDSRAAIENDVKTDLRERFLGCRIARAGCGSAPLSAELRTFQSAENTAAGSSRRAPGPARWR
;
A
#
# COMPACT_ATOMS: atom_id res chain seq x y z
N MET A 1 -23.81 -24.19 -7.94
CA MET A 1 -22.48 -23.66 -7.54
C MET A 1 -21.97 -24.25 -6.22
N LEU A 2 -22.84 -24.81 -5.35
CA LEU A 2 -22.42 -25.50 -4.11
C LEU A 2 -22.03 -26.98 -4.32
N ASP A 3 -22.49 -27.65 -5.40
CA ASP A 3 -22.22 -29.08 -5.63
C ASP A 3 -20.80 -29.40 -6.13
N TRP A 4 -20.04 -28.38 -6.55
CA TRP A 4 -18.68 -28.59 -7.08
C TRP A 4 -17.66 -28.97 -5.99
N CYS A 5 -17.84 -28.46 -4.77
CA CYS A 5 -16.96 -28.77 -3.65
C CYS A 5 -17.14 -30.21 -3.14
N ALA A 6 -18.32 -30.81 -3.32
CA ALA A 6 -18.66 -32.12 -2.77
C ALA A 6 -18.00 -33.30 -3.50
N SER A 7 -17.58 -33.11 -4.77
CA SER A 7 -16.95 -34.15 -5.59
C SER A 7 -15.42 -34.09 -5.58
N LEU A 8 -14.82 -33.12 -4.88
CA LEU A 8 -13.36 -33.02 -4.81
C LEU A 8 -12.83 -34.06 -3.81
N PRO A 9 -11.78 -34.81 -4.16
CA PRO A 9 -11.11 -35.69 -3.21
C PRO A 9 -10.65 -34.86 -2.01
N ALA A 10 -10.75 -35.43 -0.81
CA ALA A 10 -10.24 -34.80 0.39
C ALA A 10 -8.78 -34.40 0.16
N ALA A 11 -8.49 -33.11 0.31
CA ALA A 11 -7.12 -32.63 0.18
C ALA A 11 -6.27 -33.35 1.23
N PRO A 12 -5.09 -33.88 0.87
CA PRO A 12 -4.17 -34.42 1.87
C PRO A 12 -3.88 -33.33 2.90
N GLU A 13 -3.85 -33.70 4.18
CA GLU A 13 -3.47 -32.74 5.21
C GLU A 13 -2.08 -32.20 4.86
N PRO A 14 -1.89 -30.87 4.83
CA PRO A 14 -0.58 -30.31 4.63
C PRO A 14 0.34 -30.81 5.76
N PRO A 15 1.62 -31.06 5.47
CA PRO A 15 2.56 -31.37 6.54
C PRO A 15 2.57 -30.20 7.55
N ALA A 16 2.77 -30.51 8.83
CA ALA A 16 2.60 -29.57 9.95
C ALA A 16 3.52 -28.33 9.91
N ASP A 17 4.43 -28.26 8.94
CA ASP A 17 5.34 -27.14 8.66
C ASP A 17 4.87 -26.25 7.49
N ARG A 18 3.71 -26.53 6.88
CA ARG A 18 3.19 -25.84 5.67
C ARG A 18 1.75 -25.37 5.82
N ASP A 19 1.57 -24.32 6.62
CA ASP A 19 0.24 -23.78 6.89
C ASP A 19 -0.21 -22.69 5.89
N ARG A 20 0.70 -22.22 5.02
CA ARG A 20 0.48 -21.03 4.18
C ARG A 20 1.11 -21.15 2.80
N LEU A 21 0.30 -20.93 1.76
CA LEU A 21 0.72 -20.90 0.38
C LEU A 21 0.39 -19.55 -0.28
N SER A 22 1.29 -19.06 -1.13
CA SER A 22 1.05 -17.91 -2.01
C SER A 22 1.22 -18.34 -3.46
N TYR A 23 0.20 -18.16 -4.29
CA TYR A 23 0.30 -18.44 -5.72
C TYR A 23 0.79 -17.21 -6.48
N THR A 24 1.73 -17.41 -7.39
CA THR A 24 2.20 -16.34 -8.29
C THR A 24 2.33 -16.87 -9.72
N SER A 25 1.83 -16.09 -10.68
CA SER A 25 2.07 -16.32 -12.11
C SER A 25 3.38 -15.62 -12.47
N GLY A 26 4.48 -16.37 -12.51
CA GLY A 26 5.77 -15.86 -12.99
C GLY A 26 5.75 -15.59 -14.51
N SER A 27 6.91 -15.31 -15.09
CA SER A 27 7.07 -15.06 -16.54
C SER A 27 6.59 -16.21 -17.44
N THR A 28 6.43 -17.42 -16.89
CA THR A 28 5.94 -18.61 -17.59
C THR A 28 4.41 -18.70 -17.68
N GLY A 29 3.67 -17.77 -17.07
CA GLY A 29 2.20 -17.74 -17.06
C GLY A 29 1.52 -18.83 -16.23
N THR A 30 2.25 -19.89 -15.86
CA THR A 30 1.73 -20.97 -15.01
C THR A 30 1.84 -20.57 -13.54
N SER A 31 0.71 -20.60 -12.81
CA SER A 31 0.69 -20.29 -11.39
C SER A 31 1.48 -21.32 -10.59
N GLN A 32 2.48 -20.86 -9.84
CA GLN A 32 3.26 -21.69 -8.94
C GLN A 32 2.90 -21.35 -7.49
N GLY A 33 2.57 -22.38 -6.70
CA GLY A 33 2.42 -22.24 -5.26
C GLY A 33 3.81 -22.12 -4.59
N ARG A 34 3.97 -21.11 -3.75
CA ARG A 34 5.17 -20.90 -2.93
C ARG A 34 4.79 -20.98 -1.46
N ASP A 35 5.44 -21.90 -0.75
CA ASP A 35 5.27 -22.01 0.70
C ASP A 35 5.72 -20.70 1.35
N VAL A 36 4.90 -20.19 2.27
CA VAL A 36 5.20 -18.99 3.03
C VAL A 36 5.78 -19.44 4.38
N PRO A 37 7.11 -19.35 4.58
CA PRO A 37 7.74 -19.89 5.76
C PRO A 37 7.42 -19.03 7.00
N ASP A 38 7.41 -19.67 8.18
CA ASP A 38 7.09 -19.00 9.45
C ASP A 38 8.00 -17.83 9.79
N TRP A 39 9.27 -17.88 9.37
CA TRP A 39 10.19 -16.77 9.57
C TRP A 39 9.70 -15.49 8.88
N LEU A 40 8.95 -15.58 7.78
CA LEU A 40 8.40 -14.40 7.12
C LEU A 40 7.33 -13.76 7.99
N ALA A 41 6.45 -14.57 8.60
CA ALA A 41 5.48 -14.07 9.57
C ALA A 41 6.17 -13.46 10.81
N ALA A 42 7.24 -14.09 11.32
CA ALA A 42 8.03 -13.56 12.42
C ALA A 42 8.72 -12.23 12.07
N ARG A 43 9.25 -12.11 10.84
CA ARG A 43 9.84 -10.89 10.32
C ARG A 43 8.81 -9.75 10.27
N LEU A 44 7.60 -10.02 9.78
CA LEU A 44 6.53 -9.01 9.74
C LEU A 44 6.15 -8.55 11.15
N ARG A 45 6.05 -9.47 12.12
CA ARG A 45 5.83 -9.11 13.53
C ARG A 45 6.93 -8.19 14.08
N GLY A 46 8.20 -8.48 13.78
CA GLY A 46 9.32 -7.62 14.19
C GLY A 46 9.31 -6.26 13.50
N GLN A 47 8.99 -6.21 12.20
CA GLN A 47 8.95 -4.98 11.41
C GLN A 47 7.85 -4.02 11.85
N TYR A 48 6.69 -4.55 12.24
CA TYR A 48 5.50 -3.78 12.63
C TYR A 48 5.25 -3.81 14.14
N SER A 49 6.23 -4.24 14.94
CA SER A 49 6.13 -4.09 16.39
C SER A 49 6.06 -2.60 16.73
N PRO A 50 5.12 -2.17 17.58
CA PRO A 50 5.01 -0.79 18.00
C PRO A 50 6.35 -0.30 18.55
N ALA A 51 6.91 0.74 17.96
CA ALA A 51 8.13 1.38 18.43
C ALA A 51 7.80 2.80 18.89
N GLY A 52 7.83 3.02 20.20
CA GLY A 52 7.56 4.34 20.80
C GLY A 52 6.11 4.83 20.65
N ASP A 53 5.92 6.13 20.81
CA ASP A 53 4.61 6.80 20.81
C ASP A 53 4.12 7.16 19.39
N ASN A 54 4.15 6.19 18.47
CA ASN A 54 3.65 6.43 17.11
C ASN A 54 2.13 6.64 17.13
N PRO A 55 1.61 7.54 16.26
CA PRO A 55 0.17 7.74 16.13
C PRO A 55 -0.52 6.44 15.66
N PRO A 56 -1.80 6.24 16.01
CA PRO A 56 -2.53 5.04 15.61
C PRO A 56 -2.57 4.89 14.09
N VAL A 57 -2.33 3.66 13.62
CA VAL A 57 -2.36 3.33 12.19
C VAL A 57 -3.80 3.12 11.76
N ILE A 58 -4.24 3.93 10.80
CA ILE A 58 -5.52 3.81 10.09
C ILE A 58 -5.15 3.65 8.63
N GLY A 59 -5.30 2.42 8.12
CA GLY A 59 -4.93 2.02 6.77
C GLY A 59 -6.12 1.52 5.97
N ILE A 60 -5.93 1.39 4.66
CA ILE A 60 -6.91 0.82 3.73
C ILE A 60 -6.31 -0.37 2.99
N ASP A 61 -7.04 -1.49 2.97
CA ASP A 61 -6.67 -2.74 2.30
C ASP A 61 -7.45 -2.86 0.99
N TYR A 62 -6.75 -2.58 -0.12
CA TYR A 62 -7.28 -2.69 -1.48
C TYR A 62 -6.52 -3.71 -2.34
N VAL A 63 -5.44 -4.28 -1.79
CA VAL A 63 -4.68 -5.35 -2.43
C VAL A 63 -5.16 -6.70 -1.87
N PRO A 64 -5.50 -7.69 -2.72
CA PRO A 64 -5.98 -8.99 -2.25
C PRO A 64 -5.02 -9.66 -1.27
N LEU A 65 -5.56 -10.34 -0.24
CA LEU A 65 -4.77 -11.08 0.76
C LEU A 65 -4.05 -12.32 0.20
N SER A 66 -4.36 -12.71 -1.05
CA SER A 66 -3.61 -13.70 -1.82
C SER A 66 -2.25 -13.17 -2.28
N HIS A 67 -2.08 -11.85 -2.34
CA HIS A 67 -0.82 -11.19 -2.64
C HIS A 67 -0.09 -10.85 -1.33
N ILE A 68 1.23 -11.14 -1.27
CA ILE A 68 2.01 -10.95 -0.04
C ILE A 68 1.95 -9.49 0.46
N TYR A 69 2.02 -8.51 -0.44
CA TYR A 69 1.92 -7.09 -0.07
C TYR A 69 0.58 -6.72 0.56
N GLY A 70 -0.56 -7.23 0.05
CA GLY A 70 -1.86 -6.99 0.67
C GLY A 70 -1.97 -7.63 2.06
N ARG A 71 -1.39 -8.81 2.21
CA ARG A 71 -1.27 -9.46 3.52
C ARG A 71 -0.39 -8.67 4.49
N GLU A 72 0.71 -8.08 4.02
CA GLU A 72 1.60 -7.23 4.82
C GLU A 72 0.90 -5.94 5.28
N MET A 73 0.09 -5.30 4.42
CA MET A 73 -0.69 -4.10 4.78
C MET A 73 -1.67 -4.40 5.93
N ALA A 74 -2.48 -5.44 5.77
CA ALA A 74 -3.47 -5.83 6.79
C ALA A 74 -2.79 -6.26 8.11
N ILE A 75 -1.80 -7.15 8.04
CA ILE A 75 -1.09 -7.62 9.24
C ILE A 75 -0.35 -6.46 9.91
N GLY A 76 0.31 -5.60 9.14
CA GLY A 76 1.07 -4.47 9.67
C GLY A 76 0.19 -3.52 10.48
N THR A 77 -1.00 -3.19 9.98
CA THR A 77 -1.97 -2.36 10.69
C THR A 77 -2.43 -3.01 12.00
N ILE A 78 -2.79 -4.30 11.95
CA ILE A 78 -3.25 -5.06 13.12
C ILE A 78 -2.14 -5.17 14.18
N MET A 79 -0.90 -5.46 13.79
CA MET A 79 0.24 -5.58 14.71
C MET A 79 0.59 -4.27 15.42
N GLN A 80 0.26 -3.14 14.82
CA GLN A 80 0.43 -1.81 15.42
C GLN A 80 -0.78 -1.38 16.27
N GLY A 81 -1.79 -2.24 16.47
CA GLY A 81 -3.01 -1.91 17.20
C GLY A 81 -3.91 -0.92 16.46
N GLY A 82 -3.78 -0.85 15.14
CA GLY A 82 -4.51 0.07 14.27
C GLY A 82 -5.86 -0.45 13.79
N ALA A 83 -6.46 0.31 12.85
CA ALA A 83 -7.70 -0.05 12.17
C ALA A 83 -7.46 -0.19 10.65
N SER A 84 -7.81 -1.36 10.11
CA SER A 84 -7.73 -1.66 8.68
C SER A 84 -9.12 -1.61 8.06
N TYR A 85 -9.30 -0.75 7.05
CA TYR A 85 -10.55 -0.61 6.31
C TYR A 85 -10.41 -1.31 4.96
N PHE A 86 -11.40 -2.09 4.54
CA PHE A 86 -11.38 -2.73 3.23
C PHE A 86 -12.13 -1.85 2.21
N VAL A 87 -11.61 -1.77 0.99
CA VAL A 87 -12.34 -1.14 -0.11
C VAL A 87 -13.67 -1.84 -0.36
N ALA A 88 -14.67 -1.07 -0.79
CA ALA A 88 -15.98 -1.61 -1.08
C ALA A 88 -15.99 -2.52 -2.32
N ASN A 89 -15.15 -2.21 -3.31
CA ASN A 89 -15.10 -2.91 -4.60
C ASN A 89 -13.69 -3.40 -4.94
N SER A 90 -13.60 -4.63 -5.45
CA SER A 90 -12.32 -5.25 -5.83
C SER A 90 -11.69 -4.66 -7.11
N ASP A 91 -12.47 -3.95 -7.92
CA ASP A 91 -12.00 -3.30 -9.16
C ASP A 91 -11.35 -1.93 -8.92
N MET A 92 -11.28 -1.49 -7.65
CA MET A 92 -10.71 -0.20 -7.21
C MET A 92 -11.44 1.03 -7.77
N SER A 93 -12.65 0.87 -8.32
CA SER A 93 -13.45 1.97 -8.86
C SER A 93 -13.78 3.05 -7.81
N THR A 94 -14.00 2.63 -6.56
CA THR A 94 -14.31 3.51 -5.42
C THR A 94 -13.10 3.82 -4.54
N LEU A 95 -11.88 3.42 -4.94
CA LEU A 95 -10.70 3.48 -4.07
C LEU A 95 -10.47 4.88 -3.47
N PHE A 96 -10.54 5.93 -4.27
CA PHE A 96 -10.29 7.29 -3.78
C PHE A 96 -11.45 7.86 -2.96
N GLU A 97 -12.68 7.44 -3.24
CA GLU A 97 -13.84 7.77 -2.40
C GLU A 97 -13.70 7.12 -1.02
N ASP A 98 -13.30 5.85 -0.99
CA ASP A 98 -13.02 5.10 0.24
C ASP A 98 -11.85 5.73 1.02
N ILE A 99 -10.76 6.13 0.35
CA ILE A 99 -9.62 6.83 0.98
C ILE A 99 -10.08 8.14 1.64
N ALA A 100 -10.85 8.96 0.93
CA ALA A 100 -11.35 10.23 1.44
C ALA A 100 -12.29 10.03 2.65
N LEU A 101 -13.13 9.00 2.62
CA LEU A 101 -14.06 8.65 3.70
C LEU A 101 -13.33 8.18 4.97
N VAL A 102 -12.34 7.30 4.81
CA VAL A 102 -11.61 6.69 5.94
C VAL A 102 -10.68 7.69 6.65
N ARG A 103 -10.18 8.70 5.93
CA ARG A 103 -9.25 9.72 6.44
C ARG A 103 -8.01 9.09 7.10
N LEU A 104 -7.28 8.37 6.26
CA LEU A 104 -6.14 7.52 6.63
C LEU A 104 -5.03 8.28 7.37
N THR A 105 -4.37 7.60 8.31
CA THR A 105 -3.10 8.08 8.91
C THR A 105 -1.88 7.46 8.23
N GLU A 106 -2.07 6.32 7.57
CA GLU A 106 -1.07 5.66 6.76
C GLU A 106 -1.60 5.31 5.36
N LEU A 107 -0.82 5.65 4.33
CA LEU A 107 -1.11 5.32 2.94
C LEU A 107 -0.01 4.45 2.34
N GLN A 108 -0.30 3.16 2.16
CA GLN A 108 0.57 2.21 1.44
C GLN A 108 0.05 2.06 0.01
N LEU A 109 0.91 2.36 -0.97
CA LEU A 109 0.57 2.43 -2.38
C LEU A 109 1.25 1.33 -3.19
N VAL A 110 0.66 1.04 -4.35
CA VAL A 110 1.32 0.31 -5.44
C VAL A 110 1.59 1.29 -6.58
N PRO A 111 2.57 1.04 -7.48
CA PRO A 111 3.02 2.05 -8.44
C PRO A 111 1.90 2.57 -9.33
N ARG A 112 0.95 1.70 -9.71
CA ARG A 112 -0.20 2.10 -10.51
C ARG A 112 -1.07 3.17 -9.84
N ILE A 113 -1.24 3.10 -8.52
CA ILE A 113 -2.01 4.11 -7.77
C ILE A 113 -1.19 5.39 -7.61
N CYS A 114 0.13 5.29 -7.43
CA CYS A 114 1.01 6.46 -7.48
C CYS A 114 0.92 7.19 -8.83
N ASP A 115 0.93 6.45 -9.94
CA ASP A 115 0.76 7.01 -11.29
C ASP A 115 -0.59 7.74 -11.41
N MET A 116 -1.68 7.14 -10.92
CA MET A 116 -3.00 7.76 -10.97
C MET A 116 -3.05 9.08 -10.20
N ILE A 117 -2.45 9.13 -9.00
CA ILE A 117 -2.35 10.37 -8.21
C ILE A 117 -1.51 11.41 -8.95
N CYS A 118 -0.38 11.01 -9.53
CA CYS A 118 0.49 11.91 -10.29
C CYS A 118 -0.22 12.46 -11.54
N GLN A 119 -0.91 11.60 -12.30
CA GLN A 119 -1.70 12.02 -13.46
C GLN A 119 -2.82 12.99 -13.09
N ARG A 120 -3.46 12.77 -11.95
CA ARG A 120 -4.48 13.70 -11.43
C ARG A 120 -3.88 15.06 -11.09
N PHE A 121 -2.75 15.07 -10.37
CA PHE A 121 -2.01 16.28 -10.05
C PHE A 121 -1.65 17.08 -11.31
N LEU A 122 -1.07 16.43 -12.32
CA LEU A 122 -0.68 17.08 -13.57
C LEU A 122 -1.91 17.66 -14.28
N SER A 123 -2.99 16.89 -14.38
CA SER A 123 -4.23 17.34 -15.02
C SER A 123 -4.85 18.55 -14.33
N GLU A 124 -4.86 18.60 -12.99
CA GLU A 124 -5.43 19.71 -12.23
C GLU A 124 -4.54 20.95 -12.26
N ALA A 125 -3.21 20.77 -12.21
CA ALA A 125 -2.25 21.86 -12.33
C ALA A 125 -2.32 22.52 -13.72
N ASP A 126 -2.52 21.72 -14.77
CA ASP A 126 -2.69 22.22 -16.14
C ASP A 126 -4.05 22.91 -16.33
N ALA A 127 -5.12 22.39 -15.73
CA ALA A 127 -6.44 23.04 -15.77
C ALA A 127 -6.48 24.37 -14.99
N SER A 128 -5.68 24.49 -13.93
CA SER A 128 -5.61 25.68 -13.07
C SER A 128 -4.61 26.73 -13.58
N ALA A 129 -3.90 26.46 -14.68
CA ALA A 129 -2.96 27.38 -15.31
C ALA A 129 -3.69 28.58 -15.94
N THR A 130 -4.01 29.58 -15.11
CA THR A 130 -4.47 30.90 -15.55
C THR A 130 -3.29 31.88 -15.66
N HIS A 131 -3.47 32.98 -16.39
CA HIS A 131 -2.37 33.89 -16.78
C HIS A 131 -1.79 34.74 -15.62
N SER A 132 -2.33 34.67 -14.40
CA SER A 132 -1.94 35.57 -13.30
C SER A 132 -1.08 34.93 -12.20
N ASP A 133 -1.13 33.61 -12.02
CA ASP A 133 -0.43 32.93 -10.92
C ASP A 133 0.83 32.20 -11.41
N SER A 134 1.87 32.20 -10.58
CA SER A 134 3.08 31.41 -10.88
C SER A 134 2.76 29.91 -10.86
N ARG A 135 3.38 29.14 -11.77
CA ARG A 135 3.21 27.67 -11.81
C ARG A 135 3.44 26.99 -10.46
N ALA A 136 4.42 27.46 -9.69
CA ALA A 136 4.73 26.92 -8.36
C ALA A 136 3.60 27.15 -7.34
N ALA A 137 2.90 28.29 -7.41
CA ALA A 137 1.75 28.56 -6.56
C ALA A 137 0.57 27.63 -6.90
N ILE A 138 0.27 27.48 -8.19
CA ILE A 138 -0.76 26.56 -8.69
C ILE A 138 -0.46 25.12 -8.26
N GLU A 139 0.78 24.65 -8.45
CA GLU A 139 1.16 23.30 -8.05
C GLU A 139 1.05 23.09 -6.54
N ASN A 140 1.38 24.09 -5.72
CA ASN A 140 1.24 24.00 -4.27
C ASN A 140 -0.24 23.95 -3.83
N ASP A 141 -1.10 24.73 -4.47
CA ASP A 141 -2.54 24.73 -4.18
C ASP A 141 -3.19 23.41 -4.58
N VAL A 142 -2.87 22.88 -5.77
CA VAL A 142 -3.35 21.56 -6.23
C VAL A 142 -2.84 20.44 -5.31
N LYS A 143 -1.57 20.48 -4.89
CA LYS A 143 -1.05 19.51 -3.91
C LYS A 143 -1.79 19.57 -2.58
N THR A 144 -2.09 20.77 -2.10
CA THR A 144 -2.86 20.97 -0.87
C THR A 144 -4.26 20.38 -1.03
N ASP A 145 -4.94 20.66 -2.15
CA ASP A 145 -6.26 20.11 -2.44
C ASP A 145 -6.26 18.58 -2.51
N LEU A 146 -5.28 17.99 -3.21
CA LEU A 146 -5.14 16.54 -3.29
C LEU A 146 -4.87 15.92 -1.93
N ARG A 147 -4.00 16.52 -1.12
CA ARG A 147 -3.71 16.02 0.23
C ARG A 147 -4.94 16.12 1.13
N GLU A 148 -5.68 17.21 1.04
CA GLU A 148 -6.73 17.53 1.99
C GLU A 148 -8.07 16.91 1.62
N ARG A 149 -8.51 17.13 0.38
CA ARG A 149 -9.83 16.71 -0.10
C ARG A 149 -9.80 15.33 -0.73
N PHE A 150 -8.83 15.06 -1.59
CA PHE A 150 -8.77 13.80 -2.33
C PHE A 150 -8.23 12.64 -1.47
N LEU A 151 -7.25 12.90 -0.60
CA LEU A 151 -6.60 11.87 0.23
C LEU A 151 -6.99 11.92 1.73
N GLY A 152 -7.76 12.93 2.18
CA GLY A 152 -8.38 12.95 3.50
C GLY A 152 -7.59 13.54 4.68
N CYS A 153 -6.65 14.47 4.44
CA CYS A 153 -5.92 15.32 5.41
C CYS A 153 -5.06 14.66 6.53
N ARG A 154 -5.07 13.35 6.74
CA ARG A 154 -4.49 12.76 7.98
C ARG A 154 -3.24 11.92 7.79
N ILE A 155 -2.73 11.82 6.57
CA ILE A 155 -1.61 10.95 6.24
C ILE A 155 -0.32 11.47 6.87
N ALA A 156 0.13 10.77 7.91
CA ALA A 156 1.42 10.98 8.56
C ALA A 156 2.51 10.12 7.91
N ARG A 157 2.12 9.01 7.28
CA ARG A 157 3.05 8.02 6.74
C ARG A 157 2.59 7.54 5.36
N ALA A 158 3.43 7.70 4.33
CA ALA A 158 3.16 7.18 2.99
C ALA A 158 4.28 6.29 2.46
N GLY A 159 3.96 5.22 1.74
CA GLY A 159 4.94 4.33 1.13
C GLY A 159 4.44 3.78 -0.20
N CYS A 160 5.35 3.28 -1.05
CA CYS A 160 4.97 2.52 -2.23
C CYS A 160 5.81 1.25 -2.30
N GLY A 161 5.16 0.12 -2.54
CA GLY A 161 5.76 -1.20 -2.61
C GLY A 161 5.35 -1.98 -3.86
N SER A 162 5.42 -3.31 -3.78
CA SER A 162 5.03 -4.32 -4.79
C SER A 162 5.78 -4.35 -6.13
N ALA A 163 6.27 -3.23 -6.65
CA ALA A 163 7.01 -3.17 -7.91
C ALA A 163 7.93 -1.93 -7.98
N PRO A 164 8.92 -1.89 -8.91
CA PRO A 164 9.79 -0.73 -9.07
C PRO A 164 9.00 0.52 -9.47
N LEU A 165 9.25 1.62 -8.77
CA LEU A 165 8.75 2.94 -9.16
C LEU A 165 9.47 3.45 -10.42
N SER A 166 8.72 4.12 -11.31
CA SER A 166 9.29 4.88 -12.42
C SER A 166 10.23 5.99 -11.90
N ALA A 167 11.16 6.44 -12.73
CA ALA A 167 12.09 7.52 -12.33
C ALA A 167 11.34 8.81 -11.97
N GLU A 168 10.26 9.10 -12.70
CA GLU A 168 9.39 10.26 -12.49
C GLU A 168 8.65 10.20 -11.15
N LEU A 169 8.08 9.05 -10.80
CA LEU A 169 7.42 8.85 -9.49
C LEU A 169 8.41 8.95 -8.32
N ARG A 170 9.66 8.50 -8.49
CA ARG A 170 10.68 8.66 -7.44
C ARG A 170 11.00 10.12 -7.18
N THR A 171 11.07 10.95 -8.22
CA THR A 171 11.28 12.39 -8.08
C THR A 171 10.11 13.04 -7.35
N PHE A 172 8.88 12.69 -7.73
CA PHE A 172 7.67 13.16 -7.05
C PHE A 172 7.65 12.76 -5.56
N GLN A 173 7.90 11.49 -5.25
CA GLN A 173 7.92 11.00 -3.86
C GLN A 173 9.08 11.60 -3.02
N SER A 174 10.24 11.84 -3.62
CA SER A 174 11.41 12.40 -2.91
C SER A 174 11.24 13.88 -2.58
N ALA A 175 10.59 14.64 -3.47
CA ALA A 175 10.22 16.03 -3.21
C ALA A 175 9.30 16.12 -1.97
N GLU A 176 8.34 15.21 -1.85
CA GLU A 176 7.38 15.18 -0.73
C GLU A 176 8.01 14.68 0.58
N ASN A 177 8.88 13.66 0.55
CA ASN A 177 9.55 13.17 1.77
C ASN A 177 10.51 14.21 2.39
N THR A 178 11.07 15.12 1.59
CA THR A 178 11.95 16.20 2.06
C THR A 178 11.17 17.27 2.82
N ALA A 179 9.91 17.51 2.47
CA ALA A 179 9.03 18.47 3.14
C ALA A 179 8.44 17.94 4.47
N ALA A 180 8.34 16.62 4.64
CA ALA A 180 7.64 15.98 5.76
C ALA A 180 8.53 15.57 6.96
N GLY A 181 9.84 15.85 6.96
CA GLY A 181 10.74 15.51 8.07
C GLY A 181 10.86 14.00 8.32
N SER A 182 11.78 13.32 7.61
CA SER A 182 11.85 11.86 7.63
C SER A 182 12.35 11.29 8.98
N SER A 183 11.43 10.91 9.88
CA SER A 183 11.72 9.94 10.95
C SER A 183 11.43 8.51 10.47
N ARG A 184 12.08 8.07 9.40
CA ARG A 184 12.22 6.64 9.10
C ARG A 184 13.68 6.29 8.98
N ARG A 185 14.18 5.62 10.02
CA ARG A 185 15.40 4.84 9.93
C ARG A 185 15.14 3.74 8.90
N ALA A 186 15.77 3.85 7.74
CA ALA A 186 15.85 2.72 6.81
C ALA A 186 16.40 1.51 7.57
N PRO A 187 15.88 0.28 7.36
CA PRO A 187 16.53 -0.90 7.88
C PRO A 187 17.92 -0.97 7.22
N GLY A 188 18.96 -0.71 8.02
CA GLY A 188 20.34 -0.86 7.57
C GLY A 188 20.59 -2.30 7.10
N PRO A 189 21.56 -2.52 6.21
CA PRO A 189 21.83 -3.84 5.67
C PRO A 189 22.17 -4.79 6.83
N ALA A 190 21.40 -5.88 6.93
CA ALA A 190 21.71 -6.99 7.82
C ALA A 190 23.12 -7.50 7.47
N ARG A 191 24.06 -7.32 8.40
CA ARG A 191 25.38 -7.92 8.29
C ARG A 191 25.22 -9.42 8.49
N TRP A 192 25.55 -10.17 7.45
CA TRP A 192 25.75 -11.61 7.52
C TRP A 192 26.92 -11.91 8.46
N ARG A 193 26.67 -12.70 9.50
CA ARG A 193 27.62 -13.62 10.12
C ARG A 193 26.89 -14.93 10.38
#